data_AF-A0A9E4FWY9-F1
#
_entry.id   AF-A0A9E4FWY9-F1
#
_cell.length_a   1.000
_cell.length_b   1.000
_cell.length_c   1.000
_cell.angle_alpha   90.00
_cell.angle_beta   90.00
_cell.angle_gamma   90.00
#
_symmetry.space_group_name_H-M   'P 1'
#
loop_
_entity.id
_entity.type
_entity.pdbx_description
1 polymer ?
#
loop_
_entity_poly.entity_id
_entity_poly.type
_entity_poly.pdbx_seq_one_letter_code
_entity_poly.pdbx_strand_id
1 'polypeptide(L)'
;SQLKDFLFHNMYRHFRNVRMQTRADHFLEALFASYVKQPLQLPDDYRAKLEEESAHRVVADYIANLTDRSALHEFQQLFDPITKP
;
A
#
# COMPACT_ATOMS: atom_id res chain seq x y z
N SER A 1 14.77 7.78 2.84
CA SER A 1 15.14 7.11 4.11
C SER A 1 15.39 5.67 3.75
N GLN A 2 16.50 5.09 4.20
CA GLN A 2 16.92 3.72 3.83
C GLN A 2 15.80 2.68 4.03
N LEU A 3 14.88 2.91 4.97
CA LEU A 3 13.73 2.05 5.22
C LEU A 3 12.67 2.12 4.11
N LYS A 4 12.41 3.30 3.55
CA LYS A 4 11.56 3.45 2.36
C LYS A 4 12.20 2.69 1.21
N ASP A 5 13.47 2.95 0.92
CA ASP A 5 14.15 2.33 -0.22
C ASP A 5 14.23 0.80 -0.07
N PHE A 6 14.37 0.29 1.15
CA PHE A 6 14.34 -1.15 1.46
C PHE A 6 12.96 -1.77 1.28
N LEU A 7 11.90 -1.14 1.81
CA LEU A 7 10.53 -1.63 1.66
C LEU A 7 10.11 -1.60 0.19
N PHE A 8 10.47 -0.53 -0.52
CA PHE A 8 10.36 -0.44 -1.96
C PHE A 8 11.11 -1.58 -2.66
N HIS A 9 12.41 -1.75 -2.42
CA HIS A 9 13.15 -2.77 -3.16
C HIS A 9 12.60 -4.20 -2.97
N ASN A 10 12.04 -4.51 -1.79
CA ASN A 10 11.45 -5.81 -1.50
C ASN A 10 10.01 -5.97 -2.03
N MET A 11 9.16 -4.96 -1.91
CA MET A 11 7.76 -5.01 -2.37
C MET A 11 7.68 -5.10 -3.91
N TYR A 12 8.62 -4.47 -4.62
CA TYR A 12 8.60 -4.37 -6.08
C TYR A 12 9.23 -5.56 -6.80
N ARG A 13 10.00 -6.41 -6.11
CA ARG A 13 10.62 -7.61 -6.70
C ARG A 13 9.60 -8.68 -7.14
N HIS A 14 8.38 -8.64 -6.61
CA HIS A 14 7.34 -9.61 -6.95
C HIS A 14 6.43 -9.23 -8.13
N PHE A 15 6.45 -7.98 -8.59
CA PHE A 15 5.64 -7.54 -9.73
C PHE A 15 6.37 -7.82 -11.04
N ARG A 16 5.89 -8.78 -11.83
CA ARG A 16 6.51 -9.22 -13.08
C ARG A 16 5.74 -8.64 -14.28
N ASN A 17 6.12 -7.45 -14.76
CA ASN A 17 6.06 -6.99 -16.17
C ASN A 17 6.44 -5.49 -16.26
N VAL A 18 7.56 -5.19 -16.94
CA VAL A 18 8.28 -3.89 -16.96
C VAL A 18 7.44 -2.67 -17.39
N ARG A 19 6.34 -2.85 -18.15
CA ARG A 19 5.43 -1.75 -18.55
C ARG A 19 4.31 -1.46 -17.55
N MET A 20 3.95 -2.42 -16.70
CA MET A 20 3.05 -2.18 -15.56
C MET A 20 3.81 -1.66 -14.34
N GLN A 21 5.10 -1.98 -14.23
CA GLN A 21 5.99 -1.54 -13.15
C GLN A 21 5.88 -0.03 -12.89
N THR A 22 6.21 0.83 -13.85
CA THR A 22 6.30 2.28 -13.59
C THR A 22 4.96 2.93 -13.18
N ARG A 23 3.82 2.39 -13.63
CA ARG A 23 2.50 2.86 -13.16
C ARG A 23 2.14 2.28 -11.80
N ALA A 24 2.48 1.01 -11.57
CA ALA A 24 2.31 0.35 -10.28
C ALA A 24 3.10 1.04 -9.19
N ASP A 25 4.32 1.44 -9.50
CA ASP A 25 5.22 2.14 -8.59
C ASP A 25 4.55 3.37 -8.00
N HIS A 26 4.08 4.30 -8.84
CA HIS A 26 3.45 5.52 -8.35
C HIS A 26 2.22 5.31 -7.48
N PHE A 27 1.30 4.40 -7.84
CA PHE A 27 0.08 4.23 -7.06
C PHE A 27 0.32 3.47 -5.75
N LEU A 28 1.27 2.53 -5.73
CA LEU A 28 1.67 1.82 -4.52
C LEU A 28 2.41 2.74 -3.54
N GLU A 29 3.24 3.68 -4.04
CA GLU A 29 3.83 4.72 -3.16
C GLU A 29 2.74 5.55 -2.48
N ALA A 30 1.74 5.96 -3.26
CA ALA A 30 0.65 6.81 -2.80
C ALA A 30 -0.24 6.07 -1.79
N LEU A 31 -0.57 4.80 -2.05
CA LEU A 31 -1.28 3.93 -1.11
C LEU A 31 -0.50 3.79 0.21
N PHE A 32 0.77 3.40 0.12
CA PHE A 32 1.61 3.23 1.30
C PHE A 32 1.69 4.53 2.12
N ALA A 33 1.90 5.66 1.46
CA ALA A 33 1.94 6.96 2.13
C ALA A 33 0.59 7.33 2.77
N SER A 34 -0.54 7.04 2.12
CA SER A 34 -1.88 7.31 2.65
C SER A 34 -2.15 6.50 3.92
N TYR A 35 -1.96 5.18 3.87
CA TYR A 35 -2.22 4.33 5.04
C TYR A 35 -1.22 4.57 6.17
N VAL A 36 0.05 4.87 5.89
CA VAL A 36 1.00 5.23 6.96
C VAL A 36 0.61 6.57 7.61
N LYS A 37 0.14 7.54 6.82
CA LYS A 37 -0.30 8.84 7.34
C LYS A 37 -1.59 8.71 8.16
N GLN A 38 -2.50 7.82 7.76
CA GLN A 38 -3.76 7.57 8.45
C GLN A 38 -4.05 6.06 8.55
N PRO A 39 -3.42 5.35 9.51
CA PRO A 39 -3.57 3.90 9.66
C PRO A 39 -5.00 3.46 9.97
N LEU A 40 -5.87 4.37 10.38
CA LEU A 40 -7.30 4.14 10.57
C LEU A 40 -8.06 3.83 9.26
N GLN A 41 -7.43 3.98 8.10
CA GLN A 41 -8.00 3.55 6.81
C GLN A 41 -7.77 2.04 6.55
N LEU A 42 -6.91 1.38 7.33
CA LEU A 42 -6.67 -0.06 7.20
C LEU A 42 -7.91 -0.88 7.61
N PRO A 43 -8.10 -2.08 7.03
CA PRO A 43 -9.07 -3.03 7.54
C PRO A 43 -8.80 -3.39 9.01
N ASP A 44 -9.84 -3.75 9.75
CA ASP A 44 -9.77 -3.95 11.21
C ASP A 44 -8.74 -5.01 11.62
N ASP A 45 -8.60 -6.09 10.85
CA ASP A 45 -7.61 -7.15 11.09
C ASP A 45 -6.16 -6.64 11.04
N TYR A 46 -5.89 -5.62 10.21
CA TYR A 46 -4.57 -4.99 10.14
C TYR A 46 -4.43 -3.88 11.17
N ARG A 47 -5.52 -3.13 11.43
CA ARG A 47 -5.57 -2.10 12.47
C ARG A 47 -5.25 -2.67 13.86
N ALA A 48 -5.74 -3.87 14.18
CA ALA A 48 -5.45 -4.55 15.43
C ALA A 48 -3.94 -4.81 15.62
N LYS A 49 -3.20 -5.06 14.54
CA LYS A 49 -1.74 -5.28 14.58
C LYS A 49 -0.95 -4.02 14.92
N LEU A 50 -1.56 -2.84 14.84
CA LEU A 50 -0.89 -1.57 15.20
C LEU A 50 -0.59 -1.46 16.70
N GLU A 51 -1.19 -2.31 17.54
CA GLU A 51 -0.88 -2.38 18.97
C GLU A 51 0.51 -3.01 19.23
N GLU A 52 0.95 -3.90 18.35
CA GLU A 52 2.18 -4.69 18.51
C GLU A 52 3.27 -4.34 17.47
N GLU A 53 2.86 -3.83 16.31
CA GLU A 53 3.74 -3.59 15.16
C GLU A 53 3.69 -2.14 14.68
N SER A 54 4.81 -1.68 14.10
CA SER A 54 4.85 -0.33 13.53
C SER A 54 3.88 -0.19 12.35
N ALA A 55 3.25 0.99 12.22
CA ALA A 55 2.37 1.29 11.08
C ALA A 55 3.02 1.01 9.72
N HIS A 56 4.31 1.28 9.56
CA HIS A 56 5.04 1.00 8.32
C HIS A 56 5.04 -0.49 7.95
N ARG A 57 5.17 -1.36 8.95
CA ARG A 57 5.20 -2.82 8.75
C ARG A 57 3.82 -3.37 8.46
N VAL A 58 2.84 -2.98 9.27
CA VAL A 58 1.44 -3.37 9.09
C VAL A 58 0.92 -2.95 7.70
N VAL A 59 1.23 -1.72 7.28
CA VAL A 59 0.86 -1.22 5.95
C VAL A 59 1.59 -1.96 4.83
N ALA A 60 2.88 -2.25 4.99
CA ALA A 60 3.64 -3.04 4.02
C ALA A 60 3.04 -4.44 3.85
N ASP A 61 2.72 -5.10 4.97
CA ASP A 61 2.10 -6.43 4.95
C ASP A 61 0.70 -6.39 4.33
N TYR A 62 -0.10 -5.36 4.63
CA TYR A 62 -1.39 -5.17 3.99
C TYR A 62 -1.26 -5.03 2.47
N ILE A 63 -0.41 -4.12 2.00
CA ILE A 63 -0.20 -3.89 0.56
C ILE A 63 0.38 -5.12 -0.13
N ALA A 64 1.30 -5.85 0.52
CA ALA A 64 1.86 -7.09 -0.01
C ALA A 64 0.82 -8.22 -0.15
N ASN A 65 -0.26 -8.18 0.63
CA ASN A 65 -1.38 -9.12 0.53
C ASN A 65 -2.42 -8.70 -0.52
N LEU A 66 -2.30 -7.52 -1.13
CA LEU A 66 -3.19 -7.10 -2.21
C LEU A 66 -2.78 -7.75 -3.54
N THR A 67 -3.77 -8.16 -4.33
CA THR A 67 -3.57 -8.45 -5.75
C THR A 67 -3.53 -7.15 -6.55
N ASP A 68 -2.98 -7.17 -7.77
CA ASP A 68 -2.97 -6.01 -8.69
C ASP A 68 -4.36 -5.36 -8.82
N ARG A 69 -5.42 -6.18 -8.91
CA ARG A 69 -6.81 -5.71 -9.01
C ARG A 69 -7.27 -5.03 -7.72
N SER A 70 -6.95 -5.63 -6.58
CA SER A 70 -7.31 -5.10 -5.26
C SER A 70 -6.58 -3.78 -4.99
N ALA A 71 -5.28 -3.71 -5.29
CA ALA A 71 -4.48 -2.51 -5.11
C ALA A 71 -4.96 -1.35 -5.99
N LEU A 72 -5.33 -1.64 -7.25
CA LEU A 72 -5.93 -0.63 -8.12
C LEU A 72 -7.28 -0.14 -7.58
N HIS A 73 -8.10 -1.04 -7.01
CA HIS A 73 -9.38 -0.68 -6.41
C HIS A 73 -9.20 0.21 -5.17
N GLU A 74 -8.30 -0.14 -4.25
CA GLU A 74 -7.96 0.69 -3.08
C GLU A 74 -7.46 2.07 -3.51
N PHE A 75 -6.62 2.13 -4.55
CA PHE A 75 -6.14 3.41 -5.08
C PHE A 75 -7.27 4.25 -5.66
N GLN A 76 -8.21 3.63 -6.39
CA GLN A 76 -9.39 4.35 -6.88
C GLN A 76 -10.26 4.87 -5.73
N GLN A 77 -10.53 4.06 -4.71
CA GLN A 77 -11.32 4.49 -3.54
C GLN A 77 -10.69 5.66 -2.79
N LEU A 78 -9.37 5.65 -2.64
CA LEU A 78 -8.65 6.67 -1.86
C LEU A 78 -8.41 7.98 -2.61
N PHE A 79 -8.28 7.91 -3.94
CA PHE A 79 -7.84 9.05 -4.75
C PHE A 79 -8.85 9.52 -5.80
N ASP A 80 -9.97 8.81 -6.01
CA ASP A 80 -11.05 9.27 -6.87
C ASP A 80 -12.00 10.21 -6.08
N PRO A 81 -12.09 11.50 -6.44
CA PRO A 81 -12.95 12.47 -5.74
C PRO A 81 -14.45 12.21 -5.94
N ILE A 82 -14.85 11.31 -6.85
CA ILE A 82 -16.24 11.05 -7.20
C ILE A 82 -16.75 9.73 -6.60
N THR A 83 -15.85 8.79 -6.30
CA THR A 83 -16.22 7.52 -5.65
C THR A 83 -16.44 7.78 -4.17
N LYS A 84 -17.70 8.04 -3.79
CA LYS A 84 -18.10 8.18 -2.40
C LYS A 84 -17.88 6.85 -1.65
N PRO A 85 -17.48 6.91 -0.36
CA PRO A 85 -17.47 5.75 0.52
C PRO A 85 -18.87 5.15 0.70
#